data_AF-A0A7V4I8J5-F1
#
_entry.id   AF-A0A7V4I8J5-F1
#
_cell.length_a   1.000
_cell.length_b   1.000
_cell.length_c   1.000
_cell.angle_alpha   90.00
_cell.angle_beta   90.00
_cell.angle_gamma   90.00
#
_symmetry.space_group_name_H-M   'P 1'
#
loop_
_entity.id
_entity.type
_entity.pdbx_description
1 polymer ?
#
loop_
_entity_poly.entity_id
_entity_poly.type
_entity_poly.pdbx_seq_one_letter_code
_entity_poly.pdbx_strand_id
1 'polypeptide(L)'
;MSCREFDPGLYQESLDNGLLVNEGFNRCISYVNAWNLHADSITGLIPRNLRESSDYWNAWDAAADNYPFMVLTSSILMPEFFSGKALRMLESEKLLTPRIGRLPDTYSFTKQGFLNETIDTSQVIFGSAEYMKDGLIPLTEWLGESPWSERMTEILDDIPLLTRVVKEMKGKSFGPNAVMEVNGDLLQVLSRMYWFTGKKEYLEWGALIADYYLNGLNLPVTNSARLRIRDHGCEIISGLCEIYLAAYYAWPEKRAEWKPFIRKMLDRILEAGRNEDGLFYNEINPVTGEIISGGIADNFGYTLNAYYFVGIIDSVPGYREAVLKALSVLYEKYRNFNWENGGCDGYADAIEGALNLFNREPVEEARKWLDSEIKVMWKYQKPDGIVEGWHGDGNFARTTIMYCLWKTMGILPDHWDEKLLIGAYEKNGILRIALSCENGWQGKIKFETPRYSEKMHMPADYPRINQFQQWFTPDRKSEYRVSFFPSGKKVKFTGEELINGIPVTVRPGEIKYIEVKGKNMRHF
;
A
#
# COMPACT_ATOMS: atom_id res chain seq x y z
N MET A 1 10.42 -33.35 -32.62
CA MET A 1 10.20 -32.33 -31.57
C MET A 1 10.64 -30.99 -32.15
N SER A 2 9.70 -30.18 -32.63
CA SER A 2 10.07 -28.89 -33.24
C SER A 2 10.65 -27.97 -32.16
N CYS A 3 11.81 -27.36 -32.43
CA CYS A 3 12.19 -26.13 -31.76
C CYS A 3 11.03 -25.17 -32.00
N ARG A 4 10.28 -24.77 -30.96
CA ARG A 4 9.48 -23.55 -31.07
C ARG A 4 10.46 -22.44 -31.40
N GLU A 5 10.32 -21.91 -32.61
CA GLU A 5 11.07 -20.77 -33.10
C GLU A 5 10.81 -19.59 -32.15
N PHE A 6 11.82 -18.74 -31.93
CA PHE A 6 11.65 -17.55 -31.12
C PHE A 6 10.66 -16.62 -31.81
N ASP A 7 9.54 -16.32 -31.15
CA ASP A 7 8.51 -15.41 -31.65
C ASP A 7 8.48 -14.15 -30.77
N PRO A 8 9.04 -13.02 -31.25
CA PRO A 8 8.98 -11.73 -30.54
C PRO A 8 7.55 -11.27 -30.24
N GLY A 9 6.56 -11.66 -31.04
CA GLY A 9 5.16 -11.27 -30.86
C GLY A 9 4.57 -11.75 -29.54
N LEU A 10 5.11 -12.82 -28.97
CA LEU A 10 4.71 -13.32 -27.64
C LEU A 10 5.13 -12.39 -26.49
N TYR A 11 6.00 -11.41 -26.74
CA TYR A 11 6.53 -10.48 -25.75
C TYR A 11 5.96 -9.06 -25.89
N GLN A 12 4.97 -8.84 -26.76
CA GLN A 12 4.41 -7.50 -26.99
C GLN A 12 3.91 -6.86 -25.69
N GLU A 13 3.19 -7.61 -24.86
CA GLU A 13 2.71 -7.09 -23.57
C GLU A 13 3.86 -6.76 -22.61
N SER A 14 4.94 -7.55 -22.60
CA SER A 14 6.15 -7.24 -21.83
C SER A 14 6.85 -5.96 -22.33
N LEU A 15 6.85 -5.71 -23.64
CA LEU A 15 7.40 -4.49 -24.23
C LEU A 15 6.58 -3.26 -23.87
N ASP A 16 5.24 -3.35 -24.02
CA ASP A 16 4.32 -2.28 -23.67
C ASP A 16 4.39 -1.95 -22.17
N ASN A 17 4.45 -2.99 -21.33
CA ASN A 17 4.66 -2.83 -19.89
C ASN A 17 6.00 -2.14 -19.58
N GLY A 18 7.06 -2.42 -20.34
CA GLY A 18 8.37 -1.79 -20.13
C GLY A 18 8.36 -0.28 -20.34
N LEU A 19 7.55 0.23 -21.28
CA LEU A 19 7.34 1.67 -21.49
C LEU A 19 6.66 2.32 -20.27
N LEU A 20 5.63 1.65 -19.75
CA LEU A 20 4.85 2.13 -18.61
C LEU A 20 5.68 2.13 -17.32
N VAL A 21 6.50 1.09 -17.10
CA VAL A 21 7.41 1.00 -15.95
C VAL A 21 8.46 2.11 -16.00
N ASN A 22 9.02 2.36 -17.18
CA ASN A 22 9.99 3.43 -17.36
C ASN A 22 9.40 4.80 -17.03
N GLU A 23 8.20 5.10 -17.57
CA GLU A 23 7.49 6.33 -17.25
C GLU A 23 7.22 6.43 -15.75
N GLY A 24 6.60 5.42 -15.14
CA GLY A 24 6.24 5.45 -13.73
C GLY A 24 7.43 5.61 -12.78
N PHE A 25 8.49 4.82 -12.95
CA PHE A 25 9.67 4.93 -12.09
C PHE A 25 10.41 6.26 -12.24
N ASN A 26 10.53 6.80 -13.46
CA ASN A 26 11.13 8.12 -13.66
C ASN A 26 10.28 9.25 -13.07
N ARG A 27 8.94 9.11 -13.06
CA ARG A 27 8.04 10.03 -12.36
C ARG A 27 8.23 9.98 -10.85
N CYS A 28 8.40 8.80 -10.25
CA CYS A 28 8.70 8.67 -8.82
C CYS A 28 10.04 9.31 -8.45
N ILE A 29 11.09 9.11 -9.27
CA ILE A 29 12.39 9.77 -9.06
C ILE A 29 12.24 11.30 -9.11
N SER A 30 11.48 11.81 -10.09
CA SER A 30 11.22 13.24 -10.24
C SER A 30 10.49 13.81 -9.02
N TYR A 31 9.51 13.08 -8.49
CA TYR A 31 8.82 13.41 -7.24
C TYR A 31 9.80 13.55 -6.06
N VAL A 32 10.67 12.56 -5.84
CA VAL A 32 11.65 12.60 -4.73
C VAL A 32 12.58 13.79 -4.88
N ASN A 33 13.11 14.00 -6.08
CA ASN A 33 14.01 15.11 -6.35
C ASN A 33 13.33 16.46 -6.11
N ALA A 34 12.08 16.63 -6.52
CA ALA A 34 11.32 17.86 -6.35
C ALA A 34 11.06 18.18 -4.87
N TRP A 35 10.51 17.23 -4.11
CA TRP A 35 10.25 17.42 -2.68
C TRP A 35 11.52 17.65 -1.87
N ASN A 36 12.61 16.99 -2.27
CA ASN A 36 13.91 17.15 -1.64
C ASN A 36 14.48 18.59 -1.75
N LEU A 37 14.08 19.38 -2.75
CA LEU A 37 14.45 20.79 -2.87
C LEU A 37 13.77 21.68 -1.82
N HIS A 38 12.68 21.20 -1.23
CA HIS A 38 11.90 21.90 -0.22
C HIS A 38 12.22 21.44 1.22
N ALA A 39 13.16 20.52 1.39
CA ALA A 39 13.65 20.15 2.72
C ALA A 39 14.25 21.36 3.44
N ASP A 40 13.89 21.56 4.70
CA ASP A 40 14.46 22.59 5.55
C ASP A 40 15.98 22.41 5.65
N SER A 41 16.72 23.49 5.50
CA SER A 41 18.18 23.48 5.42
C SER A 41 18.87 23.11 6.74
N ILE A 42 18.19 23.28 7.88
CA ILE A 42 18.75 23.00 9.20
C ILE A 42 18.46 21.56 9.61
N THR A 43 17.18 21.16 9.54
CA THR A 43 16.72 19.85 10.02
C THR A 43 16.75 18.77 8.95
N GLY A 44 16.76 19.15 7.66
CA GLY A 44 16.61 18.22 6.55
C GLY A 44 15.19 17.68 6.36
N LEU A 45 14.23 18.03 7.22
CA LEU A 45 12.83 17.59 7.14
C LEU A 45 12.07 18.32 6.02
N ILE A 46 11.12 17.64 5.38
CA ILE A 46 10.23 18.28 4.39
C ILE A 46 9.01 18.93 5.08
N PRO A 47 8.46 20.03 4.53
CA PRO A 47 7.25 20.62 5.09
C PRO A 47 6.01 19.75 4.84
N ARG A 48 4.97 19.95 5.64
CA ARG A 48 3.63 19.38 5.43
C ARG A 48 3.05 19.69 4.04
N ASN A 49 3.21 20.93 3.57
CA ASN A 49 2.85 21.32 2.21
C ASN A 49 3.70 22.50 1.72
N LEU A 50 3.65 22.77 0.42
CA LEU A 50 4.47 23.80 -0.23
C LEU A 50 3.80 25.19 -0.26
N ARG A 51 2.67 25.37 0.44
CA ARG A 51 1.88 26.61 0.42
C ARG A 51 1.65 27.11 1.85
N GLU A 52 0.49 26.81 2.42
CA GLU A 52 -0.01 27.38 3.68
C GLU A 52 0.61 26.79 4.95
N SER A 53 1.32 25.66 4.85
CA SER A 53 1.96 24.94 5.96
C SER A 53 3.39 24.52 5.59
N SER A 54 4.13 25.45 5.00
CA SER A 54 5.53 25.24 4.59
C SER A 54 6.55 25.36 5.73
N ASP A 55 6.10 25.70 6.94
CA ASP A 55 6.97 25.96 8.10
C ASP A 55 7.10 24.80 9.08
N TYR A 56 6.43 23.66 8.85
CA TYR A 56 6.46 22.58 9.83
C TYR A 56 6.36 21.18 9.25
N TRP A 57 6.87 20.25 10.05
CA TRP A 57 6.71 18.81 9.91
C TRP A 57 5.69 18.31 10.93
N ASN A 58 4.81 17.40 10.52
CA ASN A 58 3.88 16.70 11.41
C ASN A 58 3.78 15.21 11.07
N ALA A 59 3.24 14.45 12.01
CA ALA A 59 3.22 12.99 11.94
C ALA A 59 2.13 12.44 10.99
N TRP A 60 0.91 12.98 11.00
CA TRP A 60 -0.20 12.46 10.20
C TRP A 60 -0.20 12.92 8.73
N ASP A 61 0.73 13.77 8.30
CA ASP A 61 0.76 14.22 6.90
C ASP A 61 2.17 14.05 6.31
N ALA A 62 3.16 14.85 6.75
CA ALA A 62 4.51 14.78 6.20
C ALA A 62 5.17 13.41 6.45
N ALA A 63 5.02 12.91 7.68
CA ALA A 63 5.57 11.62 8.09
C ALA A 63 4.72 10.43 7.63
N ALA A 64 3.41 10.58 7.42
CA ALA A 64 2.50 9.53 7.00
C ALA A 64 2.47 9.36 5.47
N ASP A 65 2.29 10.46 4.73
CA ASP A 65 1.87 10.40 3.32
C ASP A 65 2.90 10.89 2.32
N ASN A 66 4.05 11.43 2.76
CA ASN A 66 5.04 11.97 1.83
C ASN A 66 6.43 11.34 2.01
N TYR A 67 7.06 11.59 3.15
CA TYR A 67 8.40 11.10 3.45
C TYR A 67 8.55 9.57 3.28
N PRO A 68 7.62 8.72 3.77
CA PRO A 68 7.72 7.27 3.59
C PRO A 68 7.78 6.85 2.13
N PHE A 69 7.07 7.56 1.25
CA PHE A 69 7.10 7.23 -0.18
C PHE A 69 8.33 7.79 -0.89
N MET A 70 9.01 8.80 -0.31
CA MET A 70 10.38 9.13 -0.71
C MET A 70 11.37 8.03 -0.30
N VAL A 71 11.24 7.47 0.92
CA VAL A 71 12.04 6.34 1.40
C VAL A 71 11.82 5.12 0.49
N LEU A 72 10.56 4.78 0.23
CA LEU A 72 10.22 3.63 -0.60
C LEU A 72 10.76 3.77 -2.02
N THR A 73 10.49 4.91 -2.68
CA THR A 73 11.00 5.19 -4.03
C THR A 73 12.52 5.05 -4.08
N SER A 74 13.21 5.68 -3.12
CA SER A 74 14.67 5.64 -3.10
C SER A 74 15.24 4.26 -2.79
N SER A 75 14.55 3.43 -2.00
CA SER A 75 14.95 2.04 -1.72
C SER A 75 15.00 1.17 -2.97
N ILE A 76 14.22 1.52 -3.99
CA ILE A 76 14.12 0.80 -5.27
C ILE A 76 15.04 1.45 -6.31
N LEU A 77 15.03 2.78 -6.40
CA LEU A 77 15.52 3.50 -7.58
C LEU A 77 16.70 4.45 -7.29
N MET A 78 16.96 4.81 -6.03
CA MET A 78 17.91 5.86 -5.66
C MET A 78 18.75 5.46 -4.43
N PRO A 79 19.66 4.47 -4.55
CA PRO A 79 20.35 3.85 -3.41
C PRO A 79 21.17 4.85 -2.58
N GLU A 80 21.76 5.87 -3.19
CA GLU A 80 22.51 6.93 -2.48
C GLU A 80 21.59 7.83 -1.66
N PHE A 81 20.40 8.16 -2.18
CA PHE A 81 19.40 8.92 -1.43
C PHE A 81 18.87 8.09 -0.25
N PHE A 82 18.57 6.82 -0.48
CA PHE A 82 18.04 5.90 0.52
C PHE A 82 18.98 5.70 1.71
N SER A 83 20.23 5.32 1.42
CA SER A 83 21.26 5.09 2.45
C SER A 83 21.80 6.38 3.09
N GLY A 84 21.57 7.53 2.45
CA GLY A 84 22.03 8.83 2.91
C GLY A 84 20.90 9.71 3.45
N LYS A 85 20.25 10.44 2.54
CA LYS A 85 19.37 11.55 2.93
C LYS A 85 18.06 11.08 3.56
N ALA A 86 17.47 9.99 3.08
CA ALA A 86 16.29 9.39 3.69
C ALA A 86 16.57 8.97 5.14
N LEU A 87 17.67 8.27 5.40
CA LEU A 87 18.05 7.88 6.77
C LEU A 87 18.29 9.09 7.69
N ARG A 88 18.98 10.14 7.21
CA ARG A 88 19.18 11.37 8.00
C ARG A 88 17.88 12.12 8.32
N MET A 89 16.89 12.07 7.42
CA MET A 89 15.56 12.60 7.70
C MET A 89 14.89 11.82 8.84
N LEU A 90 14.98 10.48 8.85
CA LEU A 90 14.50 9.67 9.98
C LEU A 90 15.19 10.05 11.29
N GLU A 91 16.52 10.18 11.28
CA GLU A 91 17.29 10.54 12.47
C GLU A 91 16.88 11.92 13.02
N SER A 92 16.62 12.87 12.12
CA SER A 92 16.18 14.22 12.48
C SER A 92 14.74 14.22 13.01
N GLU A 93 13.84 13.45 12.40
CA GLU A 93 12.48 13.24 12.89
C GLU A 93 12.52 12.68 14.32
N LYS A 94 13.25 11.58 14.52
CA LYS A 94 13.43 10.92 15.83
C LYS A 94 14.03 11.82 16.90
N LEU A 95 14.83 12.81 16.52
CA LEU A 95 15.44 13.74 17.47
C LEU A 95 14.49 14.90 17.82
N LEU A 96 13.74 15.40 16.85
CA LEU A 96 13.08 16.70 16.95
C LEU A 96 11.59 16.60 17.29
N THR A 97 10.92 15.53 16.90
CA THR A 97 9.46 15.38 17.06
C THR A 97 9.01 14.73 18.37
N PRO A 98 9.80 13.91 19.11
CA PRO A 98 9.27 13.27 20.32
C PRO A 98 8.83 14.26 21.39
N ARG A 99 7.57 14.14 21.81
CA ARG A 99 6.95 15.02 22.81
C ARG A 99 6.59 14.30 24.12
N ILE A 100 6.08 13.07 24.00
CA ILE A 100 5.73 12.19 25.13
C ILE A 100 6.35 10.84 24.85
N GLY A 101 7.34 10.43 25.66
CA GLY A 101 8.17 9.28 25.31
C GLY A 101 8.79 9.50 23.92
N ARG A 102 8.57 8.54 23.01
CA ARG A 102 9.00 8.58 21.60
C ARG A 102 7.87 8.97 20.64
N LEU A 103 6.71 9.39 21.14
CA LEU A 103 5.58 9.77 20.30
C LEU A 103 5.83 11.12 19.61
N PRO A 104 5.70 11.20 18.28
CA PRO A 104 5.96 12.43 17.52
C PRO A 104 4.87 13.48 17.71
N ASP A 105 5.30 14.74 17.72
CA ASP A 105 4.46 15.94 17.66
C ASP A 105 4.95 16.86 16.52
N THR A 106 4.25 17.96 16.28
CA THR A 106 4.51 18.88 15.18
C THR A 106 5.70 19.79 15.48
N TYR A 107 6.70 19.77 14.62
CA TYR A 107 7.92 20.57 14.73
C TYR A 107 7.91 21.72 13.72
N SER A 108 8.05 22.96 14.21
CA SER A 108 8.16 24.17 13.38
C SER A 108 9.62 24.51 13.11
N PHE A 109 9.93 24.72 11.84
CA PHE A 109 11.26 25.07 11.34
C PHE A 109 11.65 26.48 11.79
N THR A 110 10.77 27.47 11.64
CA THR A 110 11.06 28.85 12.08
C THR A 110 11.24 28.94 13.59
N LYS A 111 10.43 28.23 14.38
CA LYS A 111 10.56 28.24 15.85
C LYS A 111 11.75 27.40 16.35
N GLN A 112 12.24 26.48 15.52
CA GLN A 112 13.17 25.41 15.92
C GLN A 112 12.69 24.68 17.20
N GLY A 113 11.41 24.32 17.20
CA GLY A 113 10.75 23.70 18.35
C GLY A 113 9.31 23.30 18.01
N PHE A 114 8.57 22.87 19.02
CA PHE A 114 7.18 22.45 18.82
C PHE A 114 6.29 23.60 18.34
N LEU A 115 5.43 23.32 17.37
CA LEU A 115 4.49 24.30 16.82
C LEU A 115 3.56 24.83 17.92
N ASN A 116 3.06 23.93 18.77
CA ASN A 116 2.17 24.21 19.89
C ASN A 116 2.94 24.23 21.22
N GLU A 117 2.77 25.29 22.02
CA GLU A 117 3.41 25.41 23.33
C GLU A 117 2.86 24.38 24.33
N THR A 118 1.53 24.22 24.35
CA THR A 118 0.85 23.22 25.16
C THR A 118 0.72 21.92 24.37
N ILE A 119 1.00 20.80 25.03
CA ILE A 119 0.87 19.48 24.41
C ILE A 119 -0.60 19.18 24.15
N ASP A 120 -0.95 18.87 22.90
CA ASP A 120 -2.24 18.31 22.53
C ASP A 120 -2.10 16.79 22.40
N THR A 121 -2.57 16.06 23.41
CA THR A 121 -2.49 14.59 23.40
C THR A 121 -3.34 13.95 22.31
N SER A 122 -4.44 14.59 21.87
CA SER A 122 -5.24 14.07 20.75
C SER A 122 -4.47 14.21 19.45
N GLN A 123 -3.77 15.32 19.24
CA GLN A 123 -2.87 15.47 18.09
C GLN A 123 -1.74 14.43 18.07
N VAL A 124 -1.09 14.19 19.23
CA VAL A 124 -0.01 13.19 19.35
C VAL A 124 -0.54 11.78 19.06
N ILE A 125 -1.71 11.41 19.61
CA ILE A 125 -2.34 10.10 19.37
C ILE A 125 -2.68 9.94 17.88
N PHE A 126 -3.36 10.92 17.28
CA PHE A 126 -3.77 10.90 15.88
C PHE A 126 -2.55 10.80 14.96
N GLY A 127 -1.58 11.71 15.15
CA GLY A 127 -0.32 11.75 14.43
C GLY A 127 0.45 10.44 14.47
N SER A 128 0.52 9.82 15.65
CA SER A 128 1.21 8.55 15.82
C SER A 128 0.51 7.40 15.08
N ALA A 129 -0.82 7.34 15.15
CA ALA A 129 -1.60 6.29 14.50
C ALA A 129 -1.48 6.34 12.97
N GLU A 130 -1.66 7.52 12.38
CA GLU A 130 -1.53 7.77 10.94
C GLU A 130 -0.09 7.50 10.46
N TYR A 131 0.93 8.02 11.18
CA TYR A 131 2.32 7.76 10.81
C TYR A 131 2.65 6.26 10.83
N MET A 132 2.15 5.52 11.81
CA MET A 132 2.32 4.08 11.85
C MET A 132 1.58 3.40 10.68
N LYS A 133 0.29 3.68 10.48
CA LYS A 133 -0.55 2.99 9.49
C LYS A 133 -0.18 3.32 8.04
N ASP A 134 -0.07 4.60 7.66
CA ASP A 134 0.20 5.01 6.27
C ASP A 134 1.68 5.09 5.95
N GLY A 135 2.49 5.47 6.92
CA GLY A 135 3.92 5.65 6.67
C GLY A 135 4.75 4.41 6.92
N LEU A 136 4.77 3.96 8.17
CA LEU A 136 5.76 2.99 8.63
C LEU A 136 5.38 1.53 8.34
N ILE A 137 4.10 1.17 8.29
CA ILE A 137 3.66 -0.18 7.88
C ILE A 137 4.05 -0.54 6.45
N PRO A 138 3.78 0.27 5.41
CA PRO A 138 4.18 -0.09 4.05
C PRO A 138 5.70 -0.26 3.94
N LEU A 139 6.48 0.58 4.62
CA LEU A 139 7.93 0.45 4.69
C LEU A 139 8.38 -0.82 5.43
N THR A 140 7.75 -1.15 6.55
CA THR A 140 8.06 -2.35 7.33
C THR A 140 7.78 -3.61 6.52
N GLU A 141 6.65 -3.65 5.81
CA GLU A 141 6.35 -4.78 4.92
C GLU A 141 7.33 -4.87 3.76
N TRP A 142 7.68 -3.74 3.15
CA TRP A 142 8.58 -3.69 2.00
C TRP A 142 10.02 -4.05 2.37
N LEU A 143 10.56 -3.47 3.45
CA LEU A 143 11.96 -3.57 3.86
C LEU A 143 12.19 -4.76 4.80
N GLY A 144 11.26 -5.05 5.69
CA GLY A 144 11.44 -5.93 6.84
C GLY A 144 12.09 -5.18 7.99
N GLU A 145 12.94 -5.88 8.76
CA GLU A 145 13.77 -5.25 9.79
C GLU A 145 14.61 -4.11 9.20
N SER A 146 14.42 -2.91 9.73
CA SER A 146 15.03 -1.68 9.26
C SER A 146 14.93 -0.57 10.31
N PRO A 147 15.67 0.54 10.16
CA PRO A 147 15.50 1.71 11.04
C PRO A 147 14.05 2.23 11.12
N TRP A 148 13.28 2.07 10.04
CA TRP A 148 11.87 2.48 10.00
C TRP A 148 10.95 1.50 10.77
N SER A 149 11.21 0.19 10.73
CA SER A 149 10.44 -0.77 11.55
C SER A 149 10.80 -0.66 13.05
N GLU A 150 12.02 -0.22 13.36
CA GLU A 150 12.38 0.18 14.72
C GLU A 150 11.60 1.42 15.16
N ARG A 151 11.52 2.45 14.30
CA ARG A 151 10.70 3.65 14.58
C ARG A 151 9.23 3.31 14.79
N MET A 152 8.66 2.41 14.00
CA MET A 152 7.31 1.88 14.19
C MET A 152 7.15 1.33 15.62
N THR A 153 8.07 0.45 16.02
CA THR A 153 8.03 -0.21 17.33
C THR A 153 8.17 0.79 18.48
N GLU A 154 9.04 1.80 18.34
CA GLU A 154 9.21 2.87 19.32
C GLU A 154 7.93 3.68 19.56
N ILE A 155 7.22 4.04 18.49
CA ILE A 155 5.94 4.75 18.60
C ILE A 155 4.89 3.83 19.22
N LEU A 156 4.75 2.62 18.68
CA LEU A 156 3.73 1.65 19.10
C LEU A 156 3.86 1.29 20.60
N ASP A 157 5.08 1.08 21.09
CA ASP A 157 5.36 0.73 22.48
C ASP A 157 5.06 1.89 23.46
N ASP A 158 5.06 3.14 22.99
CA ASP A 158 4.85 4.33 23.82
C ASP A 158 3.42 4.88 23.77
N ILE A 159 2.58 4.48 22.79
CA ILE A 159 1.16 4.87 22.75
C ILE A 159 0.39 4.54 24.04
N PRO A 160 0.63 3.39 24.71
CA PRO A 160 0.02 3.08 25.99
C PRO A 160 0.30 4.06 27.13
N LEU A 161 1.29 4.97 26.99
CA LEU A 161 1.48 6.10 27.92
C LEU A 161 0.30 7.08 27.91
N LEU A 162 -0.47 7.11 26.82
CA LEU A 162 -1.65 7.95 26.66
C LEU A 162 -2.93 7.13 26.69
N THR A 163 -3.02 6.07 25.89
CA THR A 163 -4.22 5.23 25.83
C THR A 163 -3.97 3.88 25.17
N ARG A 164 -4.83 2.92 25.50
CA ARG A 164 -4.95 1.64 24.78
C ARG A 164 -6.25 1.53 23.98
N VAL A 165 -7.26 2.32 24.30
CA VAL A 165 -8.52 2.35 23.55
C VAL A 165 -8.94 3.80 23.47
N VAL A 166 -8.92 4.38 22.28
CA VAL A 166 -9.32 5.78 22.09
C VAL A 166 -10.84 5.85 22.22
N LYS A 167 -11.32 6.66 23.15
CA LYS A 167 -12.77 6.86 23.40
C LYS A 167 -13.22 8.28 23.14
N GLU A 168 -12.30 9.22 23.18
CA GLU A 168 -12.53 10.64 22.91
C GLU A 168 -11.30 11.24 22.23
N MET A 169 -11.55 12.21 21.35
CA MET A 169 -10.53 13.06 20.75
C MET A 169 -10.99 14.51 20.88
N LYS A 170 -10.14 15.37 21.42
CA LYS A 170 -10.43 16.79 21.61
C LYS A 170 -9.82 17.58 20.45
N GLY A 171 -10.56 18.55 19.95
CA GLY A 171 -10.14 19.35 18.79
C GLY A 171 -11.11 19.20 17.61
N LYS A 172 -11.13 20.20 16.72
CA LYS A 172 -12.02 20.24 15.57
C LYS A 172 -11.33 19.81 14.26
N SER A 173 -10.01 19.68 14.27
CA SER A 173 -9.19 19.47 13.07
C SER A 173 -9.25 18.05 12.50
N PHE A 174 -9.60 17.06 13.30
CA PHE A 174 -9.57 15.63 12.92
C PHE A 174 -10.91 15.12 12.34
N GLY A 175 -11.93 15.98 12.24
CA GLY A 175 -13.26 15.58 11.78
C GLY A 175 -14.06 14.72 12.79
N PRO A 176 -15.30 14.35 12.45
CA PRO A 176 -16.22 13.67 13.37
C PRO A 176 -15.90 12.18 13.62
N ASN A 177 -15.01 11.56 12.83
CA ASN A 177 -14.75 10.12 12.86
C ASN A 177 -13.37 9.74 13.44
N ALA A 178 -12.57 10.72 13.88
CA ALA A 178 -11.20 10.52 14.35
C ALA A 178 -11.01 9.41 15.40
N VAL A 179 -12.01 9.17 16.26
CA VAL A 179 -11.94 8.08 17.25
C VAL A 179 -11.99 6.71 16.56
N MET A 180 -12.84 6.54 15.54
CA MET A 180 -12.97 5.28 14.81
C MET A 180 -11.75 5.04 13.93
N GLU A 181 -11.31 6.08 13.23
CA GLU A 181 -10.10 6.09 12.40
C GLU A 181 -8.89 5.61 13.20
N VAL A 182 -8.51 6.32 14.28
CA VAL A 182 -7.34 5.97 15.09
C VAL A 182 -7.41 4.55 15.66
N ASN A 183 -8.58 4.10 16.12
CA ASN A 183 -8.72 2.72 16.61
C ASN A 183 -8.60 1.71 15.45
N GLY A 184 -9.11 2.04 14.28
CA GLY A 184 -8.94 1.26 13.05
C GLY A 184 -7.48 1.13 12.64
N ASP A 185 -6.73 2.23 12.69
CA ASP A 185 -5.30 2.27 12.39
C ASP A 185 -4.51 1.41 13.37
N LEU A 186 -4.76 1.60 14.67
CA LEU A 186 -4.12 0.79 15.71
C LEU A 186 -4.45 -0.69 15.52
N LEU A 187 -5.68 -1.06 15.17
CA LEU A 187 -6.04 -2.46 14.93
C LEU A 187 -5.27 -3.06 13.74
N GLN A 188 -5.13 -2.33 12.63
CA GLN A 188 -4.32 -2.76 11.49
C GLN A 188 -2.84 -2.88 11.90
N VAL A 189 -2.32 -1.88 12.62
CA VAL A 189 -0.92 -1.86 13.07
C VAL A 189 -0.63 -3.02 14.02
N LEU A 190 -1.44 -3.20 15.06
CA LEU A 190 -1.28 -4.25 16.06
C LEU A 190 -1.36 -5.65 15.45
N SER A 191 -2.29 -5.85 14.52
CA SER A 191 -2.46 -7.14 13.85
C SER A 191 -1.22 -7.53 13.05
N ARG A 192 -0.64 -6.59 12.30
CA ARG A 192 0.54 -6.85 11.46
C ARG A 192 1.83 -6.90 12.28
N MET A 193 1.99 -6.01 13.26
CA MET A 193 3.16 -5.97 14.14
C MET A 193 3.22 -7.14 15.11
N TYR A 194 2.08 -7.75 15.48
CA TYR A 194 2.06 -9.03 16.18
C TYR A 194 2.79 -10.11 15.40
N TRP A 195 2.49 -10.29 14.11
CA TRP A 195 3.18 -11.26 13.27
C TRP A 195 4.65 -10.88 13.05
N PHE A 196 4.92 -9.61 12.74
CA PHE A 196 6.28 -9.13 12.50
C PHE A 196 7.21 -9.39 13.70
N THR A 197 6.77 -9.09 14.91
CA THR A 197 7.60 -9.15 16.13
C THR A 197 7.44 -10.42 16.98
N GLY A 198 6.32 -11.13 16.84
CA GLY A 198 5.92 -12.21 17.75
C GLY A 198 5.47 -11.75 19.15
N LYS A 199 5.39 -10.44 19.42
CA LYS A 199 4.97 -9.90 20.73
C LYS A 199 3.48 -10.09 20.95
N LYS A 200 3.12 -11.03 21.83
CA LYS A 200 1.71 -11.35 22.16
C LYS A 200 0.96 -10.15 22.73
N GLU A 201 1.65 -9.21 23.38
CA GLU A 201 1.05 -8.00 23.93
C GLU A 201 0.35 -7.15 22.85
N TYR A 202 0.82 -7.17 21.60
CA TYR A 202 0.17 -6.46 20.50
C TYR A 202 -1.16 -7.10 20.10
N LEU A 203 -1.22 -8.43 20.04
CA LEU A 203 -2.47 -9.16 19.78
C LEU A 203 -3.48 -8.94 20.92
N GLU A 204 -3.02 -9.02 22.17
CA GLU A 204 -3.85 -8.77 23.35
C GLU A 204 -4.36 -7.34 23.41
N TRP A 205 -3.53 -6.37 23.05
CA TRP A 205 -3.95 -4.98 22.94
C TRP A 205 -4.97 -4.78 21.81
N GLY A 206 -4.74 -5.35 20.62
CA GLY A 206 -5.71 -5.34 19.53
C GLY A 206 -7.05 -5.93 19.96
N ALA A 207 -7.04 -7.01 20.75
CA ALA A 207 -8.24 -7.61 21.32
C ALA A 207 -9.01 -6.66 22.27
N LEU A 208 -8.32 -5.80 23.04
CA LEU A 208 -8.99 -4.80 23.89
C LEU A 208 -9.78 -3.77 23.05
N ILE A 209 -9.21 -3.33 21.93
CA ILE A 209 -9.90 -2.43 21.01
C ILE A 209 -11.06 -3.17 20.32
N ALA A 210 -10.83 -4.40 19.86
CA ALA A 210 -11.85 -5.21 19.21
C ALA A 210 -13.04 -5.49 20.14
N ASP A 211 -12.81 -5.89 21.39
CA ASP A 211 -13.85 -6.14 22.39
C ASP A 211 -14.68 -4.88 22.69
N TYR A 212 -14.05 -3.68 22.60
CA TYR A 212 -14.77 -2.43 22.75
C TYR A 212 -15.80 -2.20 21.64
N TYR A 213 -15.56 -2.64 20.40
CA TYR A 213 -16.49 -2.48 19.27
C TYR A 213 -17.38 -3.70 18.99
N LEU A 214 -16.85 -4.91 19.10
CA LEU A 214 -17.52 -6.16 18.71
C LEU A 214 -18.45 -6.67 19.82
N ASN A 215 -19.43 -5.83 20.17
CA ASN A 215 -20.47 -6.11 21.15
C ASN A 215 -21.80 -5.45 20.75
N GLY A 216 -22.86 -5.67 21.54
CA GLY A 216 -24.19 -5.14 21.24
C GLY A 216 -24.36 -3.62 21.37
N LEU A 217 -23.38 -2.91 21.94
CA LEU A 217 -23.46 -1.48 22.23
C LEU A 217 -22.70 -0.62 21.21
N ASN A 218 -21.46 -1.00 20.92
CA ASN A 218 -20.53 -0.13 20.18
C ASN A 218 -20.24 -0.60 18.75
N LEU A 219 -20.88 -1.69 18.28
CA LEU A 219 -20.69 -2.15 16.92
C LEU A 219 -21.06 -1.01 15.94
N PRO A 220 -20.21 -0.65 14.97
CA PRO A 220 -20.42 0.53 14.12
C PRO A 220 -21.78 0.57 13.41
N VAL A 221 -22.39 -0.59 13.18
CA VAL A 221 -23.69 -0.72 12.51
C VAL A 221 -24.92 -0.84 13.43
N THR A 222 -24.76 -0.82 14.76
CA THR A 222 -25.88 -1.08 15.69
C THR A 222 -26.50 0.18 16.28
N ASN A 223 -25.69 1.08 16.84
CA ASN A 223 -26.19 2.27 17.56
C ASN A 223 -25.63 3.59 17.03
N SER A 224 -24.91 3.56 15.90
CA SER A 224 -24.42 4.79 15.27
C SER A 224 -25.42 5.34 14.28
N ALA A 225 -25.70 6.64 14.36
CA ALA A 225 -26.49 7.34 13.34
C ALA A 225 -25.70 7.57 12.04
N ARG A 226 -24.37 7.38 12.07
CA ARG A 226 -23.47 7.63 10.93
C ARG A 226 -22.39 6.55 10.87
N LEU A 227 -22.19 5.96 9.71
CA LEU A 227 -21.04 5.12 9.39
C LEU A 227 -20.42 5.66 8.12
N ARG A 228 -19.21 6.18 8.26
CA ARG A 228 -18.38 6.61 7.13
C ARG A 228 -17.67 5.39 6.58
N ILE A 229 -17.89 5.10 5.29
CA ILE A 229 -17.29 3.96 4.57
C ILE A 229 -16.13 4.46 3.67
N ARG A 230 -16.02 5.79 3.50
CA ARG A 230 -14.89 6.46 2.87
C ARG A 230 -13.72 6.69 3.85
N ASP A 231 -12.58 7.08 3.31
CA ASP A 231 -11.34 7.43 3.97
C ASP A 231 -11.54 8.39 5.16
N HIS A 232 -10.72 8.24 6.21
CA HIS A 232 -10.94 8.82 7.55
C HIS A 232 -12.25 8.32 8.21
N GLY A 233 -12.53 7.03 8.06
CA GLY A 233 -13.64 6.34 8.72
C GLY A 233 -13.72 4.84 8.40
N CYS A 234 -13.23 4.42 7.24
CA CYS A 234 -13.27 3.01 6.81
C CYS A 234 -12.28 2.11 7.56
N GLU A 235 -11.29 2.72 8.22
CA GLU A 235 -10.15 2.06 8.88
C GLU A 235 -10.65 1.17 10.02
N ILE A 236 -11.74 1.55 10.69
CA ILE A 236 -12.35 0.71 11.73
C ILE A 236 -12.92 -0.59 11.17
N ILE A 237 -13.48 -0.57 9.95
CA ILE A 237 -14.02 -1.76 9.29
C ILE A 237 -12.87 -2.70 8.96
N SER A 238 -11.84 -2.19 8.31
CA SER A 238 -10.65 -2.94 7.92
C SER A 238 -9.89 -3.46 9.14
N GLY A 239 -9.64 -2.62 10.15
CA GLY A 239 -8.94 -2.97 11.38
C GLY A 239 -9.65 -4.07 12.18
N LEU A 240 -10.97 -3.99 12.35
CA LEU A 240 -11.74 -5.04 13.02
C LEU A 240 -11.68 -6.37 12.26
N CYS A 241 -11.63 -6.33 10.93
CA CYS A 241 -11.48 -7.53 10.12
C CYS A 241 -10.04 -8.09 10.15
N GLU A 242 -9.00 -7.24 10.19
CA GLU A 242 -7.60 -7.70 10.30
C GLU A 242 -7.30 -8.36 11.64
N ILE A 243 -7.77 -7.80 12.77
CA ILE A 243 -7.60 -8.45 14.07
C ILE A 243 -8.40 -9.76 14.16
N TYR A 244 -9.56 -9.82 13.49
CA TYR A 244 -10.34 -11.05 13.34
C TYR A 244 -9.58 -12.11 12.53
N LEU A 245 -8.86 -11.72 11.48
CA LEU A 245 -7.97 -12.61 10.73
C LEU A 245 -6.77 -13.06 11.58
N ALA A 246 -6.17 -12.19 12.38
CA ALA A 246 -5.11 -12.57 13.30
C ALA A 246 -5.62 -13.62 14.32
N ALA A 247 -6.82 -13.39 14.90
CA ALA A 247 -7.46 -14.34 15.80
C ALA A 247 -7.84 -15.66 15.11
N TYR A 248 -8.17 -15.67 13.81
CA TYR A 248 -8.39 -16.90 13.07
C TYR A 248 -7.20 -17.88 13.16
N TYR A 249 -5.98 -17.35 13.06
CA TYR A 249 -4.76 -18.15 13.11
C TYR A 249 -4.20 -18.34 14.52
N ALA A 250 -4.33 -17.33 15.39
CA ALA A 250 -3.63 -17.27 16.68
C ALA A 250 -4.54 -17.38 17.91
N TRP A 251 -5.85 -17.13 17.79
CA TRP A 251 -6.78 -17.09 18.94
C TRP A 251 -8.21 -17.55 18.58
N PRO A 252 -8.43 -18.86 18.33
CA PRO A 252 -9.70 -19.37 17.83
C PRO A 252 -10.92 -19.07 18.73
N GLU A 253 -10.73 -19.00 20.05
CA GLU A 253 -11.78 -18.65 21.01
C GLU A 253 -12.29 -17.22 20.79
N LYS A 254 -11.40 -16.23 20.68
CA LYS A 254 -11.76 -14.84 20.37
C LYS A 254 -12.37 -14.70 18.99
N ARG A 255 -11.84 -15.42 18.00
CA ARG A 255 -12.47 -15.49 16.68
C ARG A 255 -13.92 -15.99 16.77
N ALA A 256 -14.19 -17.05 17.53
CA ALA A 256 -15.55 -17.56 17.69
C ALA A 256 -16.50 -16.54 18.35
N GLU A 257 -16.01 -15.79 19.35
CA GLU A 257 -16.74 -14.70 20.01
C GLU A 257 -17.09 -13.56 19.04
N TRP A 258 -16.11 -13.13 18.24
CA TRP A 258 -16.22 -11.97 17.35
C TRP A 258 -16.97 -12.23 16.05
N LYS A 259 -16.95 -13.48 15.56
CA LYS A 259 -17.57 -13.89 14.29
C LYS A 259 -18.99 -13.35 14.08
N PRO A 260 -19.97 -13.52 14.99
CA PRO A 260 -21.32 -13.00 14.77
C PRO A 260 -21.37 -11.47 14.57
N PHE A 261 -20.49 -10.72 15.23
CA PHE A 261 -20.44 -9.27 15.12
C PHE A 261 -19.79 -8.81 13.80
N ILE A 262 -18.69 -9.46 13.40
CA ILE A 262 -18.04 -9.22 12.10
C ILE A 262 -19.02 -9.49 10.95
N ARG A 263 -19.71 -10.64 10.99
CA ARG A 263 -20.74 -11.01 10.01
C ARG A 263 -21.86 -9.98 9.94
N LYS A 264 -22.42 -9.59 11.10
CA LYS A 264 -23.46 -8.56 11.18
C LYS A 264 -23.01 -7.23 10.58
N MET A 265 -21.79 -6.79 10.88
CA MET A 265 -21.23 -5.54 10.37
C MET A 265 -21.09 -5.56 8.84
N LEU A 266 -20.39 -6.57 8.31
CA LEU A 266 -20.12 -6.68 6.88
C LEU A 266 -21.40 -6.90 6.06
N ASP A 267 -22.34 -7.73 6.55
CA ASP A 267 -23.62 -7.97 5.86
C ASP A 267 -24.45 -6.68 5.80
N ARG A 268 -24.49 -5.90 6.89
CA ARG A 268 -25.23 -4.63 6.93
C ARG A 268 -24.62 -3.57 6.01
N ILE A 269 -23.30 -3.48 5.94
CA ILE A 269 -22.61 -2.55 5.03
C ILE A 269 -22.87 -2.92 3.57
N LEU A 270 -22.90 -4.21 3.19
CA LEU A 270 -23.27 -4.62 1.83
C LEU A 270 -24.73 -4.32 1.50
N GLU A 271 -25.62 -4.42 2.47
CA GLU A 271 -27.05 -4.17 2.30
C GLU A 271 -27.34 -2.68 2.10
N ALA A 272 -26.83 -1.84 3.00
CA ALA A 272 -27.20 -0.43 3.07
C ALA A 272 -26.17 0.53 2.42
N GLY A 273 -24.93 0.09 2.28
CA GLY A 273 -23.79 0.96 1.91
C GLY A 273 -23.47 1.03 0.43
N ARG A 274 -24.14 0.26 -0.44
CA ARG A 274 -23.76 0.12 -1.85
C ARG A 274 -24.75 0.76 -2.82
N ASN A 275 -24.22 1.27 -3.92
CA ASN A 275 -25.00 1.63 -5.10
C ASN A 275 -25.35 0.39 -5.96
N GLU A 276 -26.07 0.62 -7.07
CA GLU A 276 -26.48 -0.44 -8.00
C GLU A 276 -25.30 -1.18 -8.64
N ASP A 277 -24.15 -0.51 -8.76
CA ASP A 277 -22.91 -1.03 -9.34
C ASP A 277 -22.08 -1.84 -8.34
N GLY A 278 -22.45 -1.83 -7.06
CA GLY A 278 -21.75 -2.56 -6.00
C GLY A 278 -20.60 -1.78 -5.36
N LEU A 279 -20.43 -0.49 -5.67
CA LEU A 279 -19.49 0.41 -5.02
C LEU A 279 -20.14 1.08 -3.80
N PHE A 280 -19.32 1.51 -2.84
CA PHE A 280 -19.80 2.09 -1.58
C PHE A 280 -20.08 3.59 -1.68
N TYR A 281 -21.11 4.04 -0.97
CA TYR A 281 -21.31 5.46 -0.68
C TYR A 281 -20.31 5.96 0.36
N ASN A 282 -20.08 7.26 0.42
CA ASN A 282 -19.18 7.87 1.40
C ASN A 282 -19.65 7.65 2.84
N GLU A 283 -20.95 7.82 3.09
CA GLU A 283 -21.52 7.72 4.43
C GLU A 283 -23.00 7.33 4.42
N ILE A 284 -23.38 6.46 5.36
CA ILE A 284 -24.75 6.00 5.56
C ILE A 284 -25.17 6.11 7.02
N ASN A 285 -26.47 6.07 7.28
CA ASN A 285 -27.02 5.67 8.56
C ASN A 285 -27.17 4.15 8.56
N PRO A 286 -26.32 3.39 9.28
CA PRO A 286 -26.39 1.94 9.24
C PRO A 286 -27.62 1.38 9.96
N VAL A 287 -28.33 2.16 10.78
CA VAL A 287 -29.56 1.69 11.46
C VAL A 287 -30.76 1.81 10.52
N THR A 288 -30.94 2.96 9.88
CA THR A 288 -32.10 3.21 9.00
C THR A 288 -31.87 2.77 7.56
N GLY A 289 -30.63 2.71 7.10
CA GLY A 289 -30.25 2.50 5.71
C GLY A 289 -30.27 3.79 4.87
N GLU A 290 -30.47 4.95 5.49
CA GLU A 290 -30.43 6.25 4.81
C GLU A 290 -29.02 6.56 4.28
N ILE A 291 -28.94 7.07 3.05
CA ILE A 291 -27.68 7.55 2.46
C ILE A 291 -27.46 8.99 2.94
N ILE A 292 -26.44 9.20 3.76
CA ILE A 292 -26.12 10.53 4.32
C ILE A 292 -25.23 11.32 3.35
N SER A 293 -24.28 10.64 2.71
CA SER A 293 -23.40 11.22 1.70
C SER A 293 -23.26 10.23 0.54
N GLY A 294 -23.95 10.52 -0.57
CA GLY A 294 -24.10 9.61 -1.71
C GLY A 294 -22.98 9.64 -2.74
N GLY A 295 -21.90 10.40 -2.50
CA GLY A 295 -20.69 10.29 -3.32
C GLY A 295 -20.10 8.88 -3.23
N ILE A 296 -19.39 8.45 -4.26
CA ILE A 296 -18.76 7.12 -4.28
C ILE A 296 -17.43 7.20 -3.52
N ALA A 297 -17.22 6.25 -2.60
CA ALA A 297 -15.96 6.13 -1.90
C ALA A 297 -14.85 5.74 -2.89
N ASP A 298 -13.87 6.62 -3.05
CA ASP A 298 -12.60 6.41 -3.75
C ASP A 298 -11.87 5.17 -3.25
N ASN A 299 -11.85 4.99 -1.94
CA ASN A 299 -11.23 3.85 -1.31
C ASN A 299 -12.12 2.59 -1.20
N PHE A 300 -13.09 2.42 -2.12
CA PHE A 300 -13.99 1.25 -2.12
C PHE A 300 -13.25 -0.09 -2.01
N GLY A 301 -12.08 -0.20 -2.65
CA GLY A 301 -11.27 -1.40 -2.65
C GLY A 301 -10.67 -1.70 -1.28
N TYR A 302 -10.35 -0.69 -0.47
CA TYR A 302 -9.85 -0.85 0.90
C TYR A 302 -10.88 -1.54 1.78
N THR A 303 -12.15 -1.15 1.67
CA THR A 303 -13.25 -1.83 2.36
C THR A 303 -13.48 -3.24 1.79
N LEU A 304 -13.44 -3.42 0.46
CA LEU A 304 -13.62 -4.72 -0.20
C LEU A 304 -12.50 -5.74 0.10
N ASN A 305 -11.31 -5.30 0.50
CA ASN A 305 -10.25 -6.17 0.98
C ASN A 305 -10.74 -7.08 2.13
N ALA A 306 -11.45 -6.48 3.10
CA ALA A 306 -12.04 -7.21 4.23
C ALA A 306 -13.03 -8.28 3.77
N TYR A 307 -13.88 -7.96 2.80
CA TYR A 307 -14.83 -8.90 2.23
C TYR A 307 -14.13 -10.08 1.57
N TYR A 308 -13.06 -9.84 0.81
CA TYR A 308 -12.30 -10.89 0.16
C TYR A 308 -11.79 -11.93 1.17
N PHE A 309 -11.00 -11.50 2.16
CA PHE A 309 -10.39 -12.48 3.07
C PHE A 309 -11.36 -13.06 4.10
N VAL A 310 -12.35 -12.29 4.58
CA VAL A 310 -13.40 -12.82 5.47
C VAL A 310 -14.26 -13.83 4.71
N GLY A 311 -14.55 -13.58 3.44
CA GLY A 311 -15.27 -14.51 2.56
C GLY A 311 -14.57 -15.86 2.44
N ILE A 312 -13.23 -15.88 2.44
CA ILE A 312 -12.42 -17.09 2.43
C ILE A 312 -12.45 -17.80 3.79
N ILE A 313 -12.07 -17.12 4.88
CA ILE A 313 -11.90 -17.79 6.19
C ILE A 313 -13.22 -18.23 6.85
N ASP A 314 -14.33 -17.61 6.46
CA ASP A 314 -15.68 -17.96 6.91
C ASP A 314 -16.51 -18.70 5.85
N SER A 315 -15.94 -18.96 4.66
CA SER A 315 -16.59 -19.64 3.55
C SER A 315 -17.93 -19.01 3.16
N VAL A 316 -17.94 -17.70 2.90
CA VAL A 316 -19.13 -16.95 2.49
C VAL A 316 -18.99 -16.42 1.05
N PRO A 317 -19.56 -17.14 0.06
CA PRO A 317 -19.41 -16.81 -1.35
C PRO A 317 -19.87 -15.41 -1.74
N GLY A 318 -20.95 -14.91 -1.11
CA GLY A 318 -21.51 -13.59 -1.42
C GLY A 318 -20.55 -12.42 -1.22
N TYR A 319 -19.49 -12.60 -0.42
CA TYR A 319 -18.45 -11.58 -0.24
C TYR A 319 -17.50 -11.51 -1.44
N ARG A 320 -17.14 -12.67 -2.02
CA ARG A 320 -16.40 -12.72 -3.28
C ARG A 320 -17.22 -12.14 -4.42
N GLU A 321 -18.53 -12.42 -4.47
CA GLU A 321 -19.43 -11.85 -5.47
C GLU A 321 -19.49 -10.32 -5.40
N ALA A 322 -19.47 -9.75 -4.19
CA ALA A 322 -19.40 -8.29 -4.01
C ALA A 322 -18.11 -7.69 -4.60
N VAL A 323 -16.96 -8.35 -4.39
CA VAL A 323 -15.67 -7.95 -4.97
C VAL A 323 -15.73 -7.99 -6.50
N LEU A 324 -16.17 -9.11 -7.07
CA LEU A 324 -16.23 -9.29 -8.53
C LEU A 324 -17.17 -8.29 -9.20
N LYS A 325 -18.32 -8.01 -8.59
CA LYS A 325 -19.28 -7.04 -9.11
C LYS A 325 -18.65 -5.64 -9.22
N ALA A 326 -18.01 -5.18 -8.14
CA ALA A 326 -17.36 -3.87 -8.12
C ALA A 326 -16.21 -3.77 -9.13
N LEU A 327 -15.37 -4.79 -9.26
CA LEU A 327 -14.27 -4.79 -10.23
C LEU A 327 -14.75 -4.81 -11.69
N SER A 328 -15.84 -5.52 -11.97
CA SER A 328 -16.32 -5.72 -13.35
C SER A 328 -16.93 -4.47 -13.98
N VAL A 329 -17.39 -3.50 -13.16
CA VAL A 329 -18.08 -2.30 -13.66
C VAL A 329 -17.14 -1.11 -13.91
N LEU A 330 -15.92 -1.16 -13.36
CA LEU A 330 -14.99 -0.02 -13.34
C LEU A 330 -14.71 0.55 -14.74
N TYR A 331 -14.34 -0.31 -15.70
CA TYR A 331 -13.98 0.13 -17.04
C TYR A 331 -15.14 0.78 -17.80
N GLU A 332 -16.34 0.25 -17.64
CA GLU A 332 -17.50 0.73 -18.37
C GLU A 332 -17.99 2.07 -17.82
N LYS A 333 -18.10 2.20 -16.50
CA LYS A 333 -18.80 3.32 -15.85
C LYS A 333 -17.91 4.31 -15.09
N TYR A 334 -16.70 3.93 -14.70
CA TYR A 334 -15.87 4.69 -13.75
C TYR A 334 -14.50 5.12 -14.32
N ARG A 335 -14.35 5.19 -15.65
CA ARG A 335 -13.15 5.78 -16.27
C ARG A 335 -13.17 7.30 -16.19
N ASN A 336 -12.03 7.89 -15.86
CA ASN A 336 -11.88 9.33 -15.66
C ASN A 336 -12.96 9.87 -14.69
N PHE A 337 -13.37 9.02 -13.74
CA PHE A 337 -14.39 9.35 -12.75
C PHE A 337 -13.83 10.34 -11.74
N ASN A 338 -14.68 11.25 -11.27
CA ASN A 338 -14.29 12.25 -10.30
C ASN A 338 -14.38 11.67 -8.88
N TRP A 339 -13.36 10.90 -8.50
CA TRP A 339 -13.26 10.24 -7.20
C TRP A 339 -13.23 11.26 -6.04
N GLU A 340 -12.47 12.34 -6.20
CA GLU A 340 -12.33 13.37 -5.16
C GLU A 340 -12.22 14.79 -5.74
N ASN A 341 -13.32 15.29 -6.31
CA ASN A 341 -13.41 16.69 -6.76
C ASN A 341 -12.25 17.19 -7.65
N GLY A 342 -11.63 16.30 -8.42
CA GLY A 342 -10.50 16.59 -9.30
C GLY A 342 -9.14 16.58 -8.62
N GLY A 343 -9.01 15.99 -7.42
CA GLY A 343 -7.72 15.75 -6.77
C GLY A 343 -7.05 14.46 -7.28
N CYS A 344 -5.72 14.44 -7.25
CA CYS A 344 -4.93 13.24 -7.60
C CYS A 344 -5.19 12.07 -6.65
N ASP A 345 -5.44 12.37 -5.37
CA ASP A 345 -5.50 11.38 -4.29
C ASP A 345 -6.66 10.40 -4.43
N GLY A 346 -7.86 10.87 -4.77
CA GLY A 346 -8.97 9.97 -5.08
C GLY A 346 -8.69 8.97 -6.23
N TYR A 347 -7.81 9.30 -7.19
CA TYR A 347 -7.35 8.30 -8.17
C TYR A 347 -6.38 7.29 -7.57
N ALA A 348 -5.47 7.74 -6.70
CA ALA A 348 -4.52 6.89 -6.00
C ALA A 348 -5.27 5.80 -5.23
N ASP A 349 -6.17 6.18 -4.32
CA ASP A 349 -6.95 5.26 -3.49
C ASP A 349 -7.76 4.24 -4.31
N ALA A 350 -8.43 4.71 -5.36
CA ALA A 350 -9.23 3.86 -6.23
C ALA A 350 -8.38 2.84 -6.99
N ILE A 351 -7.22 3.28 -7.52
CA ILE A 351 -6.28 2.41 -8.23
C ILE A 351 -5.67 1.38 -7.28
N GLU A 352 -5.25 1.79 -6.09
CA GLU A 352 -4.66 0.91 -5.10
C GLU A 352 -5.62 -0.15 -4.58
N GLY A 353 -6.84 0.25 -4.26
CA GLY A 353 -7.92 -0.65 -3.87
C GLY A 353 -8.22 -1.68 -4.96
N ALA A 354 -8.31 -1.24 -6.22
CA ALA A 354 -8.52 -2.13 -7.35
C ALA A 354 -7.32 -3.06 -7.60
N LEU A 355 -6.08 -2.58 -7.52
CA LEU A 355 -4.87 -3.40 -7.69
C LEU A 355 -4.77 -4.51 -6.65
N ASN A 356 -5.10 -4.21 -5.38
CA ASN A 356 -5.11 -5.18 -4.30
C ASN A 356 -6.02 -6.37 -4.63
N LEU A 357 -7.24 -6.09 -5.08
CA LEU A 357 -8.24 -7.11 -5.40
C LEU A 357 -7.95 -7.79 -6.74
N PHE A 358 -7.51 -7.05 -7.76
CA PHE A 358 -7.18 -7.57 -9.10
C PHE A 358 -6.04 -8.60 -9.06
N ASN A 359 -5.06 -8.43 -8.18
CA ASN A 359 -3.99 -9.42 -7.98
C ASN A 359 -4.52 -10.80 -7.53
N ARG A 360 -5.76 -10.87 -7.01
CA ARG A 360 -6.40 -12.09 -6.50
C ARG A 360 -7.57 -12.54 -7.39
N GLU A 361 -8.28 -11.60 -7.99
CA GLU A 361 -9.40 -11.84 -8.89
C GLU A 361 -9.13 -11.08 -10.20
N PRO A 362 -8.42 -11.70 -11.17
CA PRO A 362 -8.00 -11.03 -12.40
C PRO A 362 -9.18 -10.82 -13.35
N VAL A 363 -9.91 -9.72 -13.14
CA VAL A 363 -11.03 -9.27 -13.99
C VAL A 363 -10.51 -8.41 -15.14
N GLU A 364 -10.89 -8.73 -16.38
CA GLU A 364 -10.39 -8.05 -17.58
C GLU A 364 -10.79 -6.57 -17.64
N GLU A 365 -11.99 -6.24 -17.16
CA GLU A 365 -12.47 -4.86 -17.04
C GLU A 365 -11.61 -4.07 -16.05
N ALA A 366 -11.34 -4.62 -14.87
CA ALA A 366 -10.44 -4.00 -13.90
C ALA A 366 -9.03 -3.80 -14.49
N ARG A 367 -8.50 -4.79 -15.23
CA ARG A 367 -7.21 -4.68 -15.94
C ARG A 367 -7.15 -3.45 -16.84
N LYS A 368 -8.14 -3.30 -17.72
CA LYS A 368 -8.21 -2.17 -18.67
C LYS A 368 -8.41 -0.83 -17.96
N TRP A 369 -9.20 -0.83 -16.88
CA TRP A 369 -9.46 0.37 -16.08
C TRP A 369 -8.18 0.85 -15.37
N LEU A 370 -7.44 -0.06 -14.74
CA LEU A 370 -6.16 0.27 -14.11
C LEU A 370 -5.17 0.92 -15.11
N ASP A 371 -5.09 0.37 -16.33
CA ASP A 371 -4.25 0.93 -17.40
C ASP A 371 -4.72 2.29 -17.93
N SER A 372 -6.02 2.62 -17.81
CA SER A 372 -6.52 3.94 -18.16
C SER A 372 -6.31 4.95 -17.04
N GLU A 373 -6.63 4.59 -15.80
CA GLU A 373 -6.65 5.54 -14.69
C GLU A 373 -5.27 5.94 -14.21
N ILE A 374 -4.27 5.05 -14.28
CA ILE A 374 -2.88 5.43 -13.96
C ILE A 374 -2.39 6.58 -14.85
N LYS A 375 -2.82 6.61 -16.12
CA LYS A 375 -2.47 7.67 -17.07
C LYS A 375 -3.22 8.97 -16.79
N VAL A 376 -4.38 8.90 -16.14
CA VAL A 376 -5.08 10.10 -15.65
C VAL A 376 -4.33 10.66 -14.45
N MET A 377 -4.00 9.81 -13.47
CA MET A 377 -3.22 10.18 -12.28
C MET A 377 -1.86 10.80 -12.67
N TRP A 378 -1.13 10.21 -13.62
CA TRP A 378 0.16 10.73 -14.10
C TRP A 378 0.12 12.13 -14.73
N LYS A 379 -1.06 12.62 -15.16
CA LYS A 379 -1.20 13.99 -15.69
C LYS A 379 -1.16 15.06 -14.61
N TYR A 380 -1.32 14.70 -13.33
CA TYR A 380 -1.25 15.66 -12.24
C TYR A 380 0.19 16.10 -11.95
N GLN A 381 1.19 15.28 -12.29
CA GLN A 381 2.59 15.65 -12.08
C GLN A 381 3.03 16.76 -13.03
N LYS A 382 3.55 17.83 -12.47
CA LYS A 382 4.07 19.00 -13.18
C LYS A 382 5.49 18.74 -13.70
N PRO A 383 5.99 19.56 -14.64
CA PRO A 383 7.33 19.41 -15.19
C PRO A 383 8.48 19.47 -14.18
N ASP A 384 8.27 20.12 -13.02
CA ASP A 384 9.26 20.20 -11.94
C ASP A 384 9.27 18.95 -11.03
N GLY A 385 8.36 18.00 -11.24
CA GLY A 385 8.23 16.77 -10.45
C GLY A 385 7.23 16.85 -9.30
N ILE A 386 6.78 18.05 -8.92
CA ILE A 386 5.70 18.24 -7.94
C ILE A 386 4.37 17.83 -8.54
N VAL A 387 3.48 17.22 -7.76
CA VAL A 387 2.14 16.84 -8.20
C VAL A 387 1.20 18.01 -7.88
N GLU A 388 0.68 18.06 -6.67
CA GLU A 388 -0.22 19.12 -6.21
C GLU A 388 0.47 20.08 -5.23
N GLY A 389 1.54 19.62 -4.57
CA GLY A 389 2.36 20.40 -3.64
C GLY A 389 1.87 20.30 -2.20
N TRP A 390 1.24 19.19 -1.84
CA TRP A 390 0.85 18.85 -0.47
C TRP A 390 1.22 17.37 -0.19
N HIS A 391 1.04 16.91 1.04
CA HIS A 391 1.52 15.59 1.49
C HIS A 391 1.01 14.41 0.64
N GLY A 392 -0.21 14.48 0.09
CA GLY A 392 -0.76 13.48 -0.84
C GLY A 392 0.03 13.27 -2.14
N ASP A 393 1.02 14.11 -2.45
CA ASP A 393 1.99 13.84 -3.53
C ASP A 393 2.72 12.50 -3.34
N GLY A 394 2.85 11.99 -2.10
CA GLY A 394 3.45 10.68 -1.89
C GLY A 394 2.52 9.51 -2.23
N ASN A 395 1.19 9.68 -2.16
CA ASN A 395 0.22 8.68 -2.62
C ASN A 395 0.34 8.44 -4.12
N PHE A 396 0.59 9.50 -4.91
CA PHE A 396 0.97 9.36 -6.32
C PHE A 396 2.16 8.41 -6.52
N ALA A 397 3.22 8.57 -5.71
CA ALA A 397 4.42 7.74 -5.82
C ALA A 397 4.17 6.30 -5.38
N ARG A 398 3.44 6.10 -4.27
CA ARG A 398 2.99 4.80 -3.77
C ARG A 398 2.22 4.03 -4.84
N THR A 399 1.14 4.62 -5.34
CA THR A 399 0.29 4.01 -6.37
C THR A 399 1.08 3.71 -7.65
N THR A 400 1.94 4.64 -8.08
CA THR A 400 2.78 4.44 -9.27
C THR A 400 3.73 3.26 -9.10
N ILE A 401 4.35 3.09 -7.93
CA ILE A 401 5.20 1.93 -7.64
C ILE A 401 4.38 0.64 -7.67
N MET A 402 3.20 0.60 -7.04
CA MET A 402 2.33 -0.59 -7.06
C MET A 402 1.97 -1.00 -8.49
N TYR A 403 1.62 -0.03 -9.34
CA TYR A 403 1.36 -0.26 -10.75
C TYR A 403 2.59 -0.77 -11.51
N CYS A 404 3.77 -0.18 -11.28
CA CYS A 404 5.00 -0.63 -11.94
C CYS A 404 5.39 -2.05 -11.52
N LEU A 405 5.21 -2.42 -10.24
CA LEU A 405 5.43 -3.79 -9.76
C LEU A 405 4.51 -4.78 -10.44
N TRP A 406 3.25 -4.40 -10.72
CA TRP A 406 2.38 -5.22 -11.54
C TRP A 406 2.95 -5.42 -12.95
N LYS A 407 3.36 -4.32 -13.60
CA LYS A 407 3.88 -4.34 -14.97
C LYS A 407 5.22 -5.06 -15.12
N THR A 408 5.98 -5.23 -14.04
CA THR A 408 7.19 -6.07 -14.02
C THR A 408 6.97 -7.45 -13.41
N MET A 409 5.76 -7.81 -12.99
CA MET A 409 5.48 -9.01 -12.21
C MET A 409 6.39 -9.11 -10.96
N GLY A 410 6.70 -7.98 -10.32
CA GLY A 410 7.55 -7.88 -9.13
C GLY A 410 9.06 -7.91 -9.43
N ILE A 411 9.46 -8.01 -10.70
CA ILE A 411 10.88 -8.01 -11.09
C ILE A 411 11.43 -6.58 -11.02
N LEU A 412 12.58 -6.43 -10.36
CA LEU A 412 13.26 -5.15 -10.24
C LEU A 412 14.71 -5.28 -10.71
N PRO A 413 15.26 -4.26 -11.40
CA PRO A 413 16.69 -4.21 -11.64
C PRO A 413 17.43 -3.91 -10.33
N ASP A 414 18.69 -4.34 -10.22
CA ASP A 414 19.52 -4.05 -9.05
C ASP A 414 20.00 -2.60 -8.98
N HIS A 415 19.92 -1.88 -10.10
CA HIS A 415 20.06 -0.43 -10.20
C HIS A 415 19.24 0.10 -11.37
N TRP A 416 18.73 1.31 -11.25
CA TRP A 416 17.90 1.94 -12.27
C TRP A 416 18.73 2.78 -13.24
N ASP A 417 18.32 2.79 -14.51
CA ASP A 417 18.76 3.73 -15.54
C ASP A 417 17.51 4.36 -16.15
N GLU A 418 17.51 5.68 -16.34
CA GLU A 418 16.34 6.41 -16.84
C GLU A 418 15.88 5.97 -18.25
N LYS A 419 16.74 5.30 -19.02
CA LYS A 419 16.44 4.74 -20.35
C LYS A 419 16.16 3.23 -20.31
N LEU A 420 16.20 2.59 -19.14
CA LEU A 420 15.88 1.18 -19.00
C LEU A 420 14.38 0.95 -19.17
N LEU A 421 14.03 0.15 -20.16
CA LEU A 421 12.70 -0.43 -20.32
C LEU A 421 12.76 -1.87 -19.81
N ILE A 422 12.00 -2.18 -18.76
CA ILE A 422 11.84 -3.54 -18.23
C ILE A 422 10.36 -3.78 -17.98
N GLY A 423 9.80 -4.79 -18.65
CA GLY A 423 8.42 -5.19 -18.45
C GLY A 423 8.29 -6.69 -18.49
N ALA A 424 7.26 -7.20 -17.82
CA ALA A 424 6.99 -8.63 -17.76
C ALA A 424 5.51 -8.91 -17.89
N TYR A 425 5.20 -10.14 -18.32
CA TYR A 425 3.85 -10.64 -18.41
C TYR A 425 3.85 -12.15 -18.20
N GLU A 426 2.97 -12.63 -17.33
CA GLU A 426 2.76 -14.05 -17.09
C GLU A 426 1.49 -14.50 -17.80
N LYS A 427 1.59 -15.58 -18.57
CA LYS A 427 0.43 -16.24 -19.15
C LYS A 427 0.68 -17.74 -19.32
N ASN A 428 -0.26 -18.53 -18.79
CA ASN A 428 -0.30 -19.99 -18.89
C ASN A 428 0.93 -20.68 -18.28
N GLY A 429 1.40 -20.21 -17.11
CA GLY A 429 2.58 -20.74 -16.45
C GLY A 429 3.88 -20.42 -17.19
N ILE A 430 3.92 -19.31 -17.93
CA ILE A 430 5.10 -18.83 -18.64
C ILE A 430 5.25 -17.33 -18.38
N LEU A 431 6.32 -16.97 -17.69
CA LEU A 431 6.70 -15.57 -17.45
C LEU A 431 7.61 -15.12 -18.58
N ARG A 432 7.21 -14.05 -19.25
CA ARG A 432 7.94 -13.40 -20.33
C ARG A 432 8.40 -12.04 -19.87
N ILE A 433 9.67 -11.75 -20.10
CA ILE A 433 10.30 -10.50 -19.69
C ILE A 433 10.96 -9.93 -20.94
N ALA A 434 10.80 -8.63 -21.15
CA ALA A 434 11.50 -7.88 -22.18
C ALA A 434 12.33 -6.76 -21.52
N LEU A 435 13.57 -6.63 -21.95
CA LEU A 435 14.49 -5.59 -21.50
C LEU A 435 15.11 -4.87 -22.69
N SER A 436 15.17 -3.55 -22.64
CA SER A 436 15.98 -2.75 -23.56
C SER A 436 16.48 -1.50 -22.85
N CYS A 437 17.59 -0.94 -23.31
CA CYS A 437 18.10 0.32 -22.80
C CYS A 437 18.79 1.04 -23.96
N GLU A 438 18.44 2.31 -24.18
CA GLU A 438 18.97 3.12 -25.29
C GLU A 438 20.50 3.16 -25.27
N ASN A 439 21.08 3.40 -24.09
CA ASN A 439 22.53 3.53 -23.88
C ASN A 439 23.21 2.20 -23.54
N GLY A 440 22.46 1.09 -23.57
CA GLY A 440 22.88 -0.19 -23.01
C GLY A 440 22.79 -0.22 -21.48
N TRP A 441 22.78 -1.43 -20.92
CA TRP A 441 22.64 -1.64 -19.47
C TRP A 441 23.29 -2.97 -19.07
N GLN A 442 23.94 -3.01 -17.92
CA GLN A 442 24.55 -4.22 -17.37
C GLN A 442 24.33 -4.29 -15.87
N GLY A 443 23.56 -5.28 -15.42
CA GLY A 443 23.24 -5.48 -14.01
C GLY A 443 22.60 -6.82 -13.75
N LYS A 444 21.81 -6.89 -12.68
CA LYS A 444 20.98 -8.04 -12.35
C LYS A 444 19.52 -7.66 -12.35
N ILE A 445 18.67 -8.58 -12.79
CA ILE A 445 17.23 -8.52 -12.50
C ILE A 445 16.93 -9.46 -11.34
N LYS A 446 16.25 -8.93 -10.33
CA LYS A 446 15.90 -9.61 -9.08
C LYS A 446 14.42 -9.92 -9.07
N PHE A 447 14.10 -11.13 -8.63
CA PHE A 447 12.74 -11.59 -8.46
C PHE A 447 12.27 -11.33 -7.03
N GLU A 448 10.97 -11.17 -6.87
CA GLU A 448 10.35 -10.85 -5.60
C GLU A 448 10.35 -12.05 -4.64
N THR A 449 10.38 -11.79 -3.33
CA THR A 449 10.21 -12.83 -2.32
C THR A 449 8.80 -12.83 -1.75
N PRO A 450 8.33 -13.93 -1.12
CA PRO A 450 7.07 -13.94 -0.38
C PRO A 450 7.15 -13.06 0.90
N ARG A 451 7.18 -11.72 0.76
CA ARG A 451 7.33 -10.72 1.85
C ARG A 451 6.38 -10.96 3.02
N TYR A 452 5.11 -11.27 2.76
CA TYR A 452 4.14 -11.53 3.82
C TYR A 452 4.64 -12.60 4.81
N SER A 453 5.29 -13.66 4.34
CA SER A 453 5.80 -14.74 5.20
C SER A 453 7.27 -14.55 5.60
N GLU A 454 8.12 -14.03 4.71
CA GLU A 454 9.56 -13.94 4.95
C GLU A 454 9.98 -12.70 5.73
N LYS A 455 9.23 -11.60 5.62
CA LYS A 455 9.51 -10.34 6.32
C LYS A 455 8.53 -10.10 7.45
N MET A 456 7.24 -10.34 7.19
CA MET A 456 6.17 -10.05 8.15
C MET A 456 5.74 -11.25 8.99
N HIS A 457 6.23 -12.46 8.68
CA HIS A 457 5.86 -13.71 9.37
C HIS A 457 4.33 -13.96 9.45
N MET A 458 3.57 -13.38 8.52
CA MET A 458 2.12 -13.55 8.46
C MET A 458 1.78 -14.95 7.92
N PRO A 459 0.72 -15.58 8.44
CA PRO A 459 0.35 -16.96 8.09
C PRO A 459 -0.26 -17.09 6.69
N ALA A 460 -0.75 -15.99 6.11
CA ALA A 460 -1.33 -15.94 4.77
C ALA A 460 -1.11 -14.57 4.13
N ASP A 461 -1.10 -14.54 2.81
CA ASP A 461 -1.22 -13.30 2.06
C ASP A 461 -2.71 -12.99 1.81
N TYR A 462 -3.12 -11.78 2.11
CA TYR A 462 -4.47 -11.27 1.95
C TYR A 462 -4.40 -9.80 1.52
N PRO A 463 -5.34 -9.31 0.68
CA PRO A 463 -5.34 -7.91 0.30
C PRO A 463 -5.63 -7.03 1.51
N ARG A 464 -4.93 -5.90 1.63
CA ARG A 464 -5.01 -5.00 2.80
C ARG A 464 -4.55 -3.58 2.43
N ILE A 465 -4.96 -2.59 3.24
CA ILE A 465 -4.57 -1.18 3.05
C ILE A 465 -3.04 -1.06 3.22
N ASN A 466 -2.40 -0.21 2.43
CA ASN A 466 -0.94 0.05 2.47
C ASN A 466 -0.06 -1.18 2.16
N GLN A 467 -0.58 -2.17 1.43
CA GLN A 467 0.20 -3.30 0.91
C GLN A 467 0.81 -3.00 -0.46
N PHE A 468 2.06 -3.41 -0.66
CA PHE A 468 2.63 -3.60 -2.01
C PHE A 468 2.39 -5.03 -2.46
N GLN A 469 1.56 -5.22 -3.49
CA GLN A 469 1.17 -6.54 -3.96
C GLN A 469 2.39 -7.34 -4.40
N GLN A 470 2.28 -8.65 -4.20
CA GLN A 470 3.29 -9.59 -4.61
C GLN A 470 2.80 -10.30 -5.86
N TRP A 471 3.65 -10.33 -6.88
CA TRP A 471 3.32 -10.89 -8.18
C TRP A 471 4.05 -12.21 -8.34
N PHE A 472 5.11 -12.26 -9.15
CA PHE A 472 5.81 -13.52 -9.36
C PHE A 472 6.88 -13.77 -8.29
N THR A 473 6.54 -14.58 -7.29
CA THR A 473 7.47 -15.02 -6.23
C THR A 473 7.94 -16.47 -6.48
N PRO A 474 9.18 -16.69 -6.95
CA PRO A 474 9.68 -18.04 -7.15
C PRO A 474 9.88 -18.78 -5.82
N ASP A 475 9.54 -20.07 -5.79
CA ASP A 475 9.86 -20.96 -4.67
C ASP A 475 11.37 -21.21 -4.63
N ARG A 476 12.01 -20.88 -3.51
CA ARG A 476 13.47 -20.88 -3.35
C ARG A 476 14.14 -22.20 -3.77
N LYS A 477 13.47 -23.34 -3.49
CA LYS A 477 14.01 -24.69 -3.71
C LYS A 477 13.67 -25.26 -5.09
N SER A 478 12.72 -24.66 -5.80
CA SER A 478 12.28 -25.10 -7.12
C SER A 478 13.29 -24.72 -8.20
N GLU A 479 13.44 -25.57 -9.21
CA GLU A 479 14.21 -25.28 -10.42
C GLU A 479 13.34 -24.60 -11.49
N TYR A 480 13.90 -23.57 -12.12
CA TYR A 480 13.32 -22.81 -13.21
C TYR A 480 14.21 -22.89 -14.44
N ARG A 481 13.61 -23.17 -15.60
CA ARG A 481 14.28 -23.09 -16.89
C ARG A 481 14.14 -21.66 -17.43
N VAL A 482 15.27 -21.01 -17.64
CA VAL A 482 15.35 -19.65 -18.18
C VAL A 482 15.97 -19.67 -19.57
N SER A 483 15.27 -19.12 -20.55
CA SER A 483 15.74 -19.01 -21.94
C SER A 483 15.96 -17.55 -22.30
N PHE A 484 17.11 -17.24 -22.92
CA PHE A 484 17.51 -15.88 -23.32
C PHE A 484 17.54 -15.75 -24.84
N PHE A 485 16.84 -14.76 -25.38
CA PHE A 485 16.81 -14.47 -26.80
C PHE A 485 17.40 -13.07 -27.10
N PRO A 486 18.03 -12.88 -28.27
CA PRO A 486 18.13 -13.82 -29.40
C PRO A 486 19.22 -14.90 -29.27
N SER A 487 20.02 -14.89 -28.19
CA SER A 487 21.16 -15.81 -28.04
C SER A 487 20.81 -17.31 -28.08
N GLY A 488 19.56 -17.67 -27.77
CA GLY A 488 19.10 -19.05 -27.64
C GLY A 488 19.64 -19.76 -26.38
N LYS A 489 20.44 -19.08 -25.54
CA LYS A 489 21.01 -19.65 -24.31
C LYS A 489 19.90 -20.11 -23.38
N LYS A 490 20.02 -21.33 -22.86
CA LYS A 490 19.11 -21.89 -21.86
C LYS A 490 19.90 -22.26 -20.62
N VAL A 491 19.44 -21.78 -19.46
CA VAL A 491 20.07 -22.00 -18.16
C VAL A 491 19.01 -22.46 -17.19
N LYS A 492 19.40 -23.28 -16.22
CA LYS A 492 18.56 -23.57 -15.06
C LYS A 492 19.01 -22.71 -13.90
N PHE A 493 18.05 -22.12 -13.20
CA PHE A 493 18.27 -21.41 -11.96
C PHE A 493 17.34 -22.00 -10.89
N THR A 494 17.81 -22.05 -9.66
CA THR A 494 16.95 -22.21 -8.49
C THR A 494 16.14 -20.94 -8.25
N GLY A 495 15.02 -21.02 -7.53
CA GLY A 495 14.29 -19.82 -7.12
C GLY A 495 15.15 -18.87 -6.27
N GLU A 496 16.04 -19.42 -5.45
CA GLU A 496 17.04 -18.66 -4.70
C GLU A 496 17.95 -17.82 -5.61
N GLU A 497 18.44 -18.39 -6.71
CA GLU A 497 19.25 -17.65 -7.69
C GLU A 497 18.45 -16.57 -8.42
N LEU A 498 17.16 -16.80 -8.70
CA LEU A 498 16.27 -15.77 -9.26
C LEU A 498 16.07 -14.60 -8.30
N ILE A 499 15.87 -14.89 -7.01
CA ILE A 499 15.71 -13.87 -5.95
C ILE A 499 16.99 -13.05 -5.78
N ASN A 500 18.15 -13.71 -5.71
CA ASN A 500 19.45 -13.04 -5.60
C ASN A 500 19.82 -12.25 -6.87
N GLY A 501 19.18 -12.59 -7.98
CA GLY A 501 19.20 -11.87 -9.23
C GLY A 501 20.11 -12.49 -10.28
N ILE A 502 19.60 -12.57 -11.51
CA ILE A 502 20.32 -13.12 -12.65
C ILE A 502 21.00 -12.01 -13.46
N PRO A 503 22.26 -12.19 -13.88
CA PRO A 503 22.98 -11.18 -14.63
C PRO A 503 22.42 -11.04 -16.05
N VAL A 504 22.21 -9.79 -16.47
CA VAL A 504 21.72 -9.44 -17.81
C VAL A 504 22.57 -8.30 -18.36
N THR A 505 22.93 -8.41 -19.64
CA THR A 505 23.61 -7.35 -20.39
C THR A 505 22.78 -7.04 -21.63
N VAL A 506 22.42 -5.77 -21.78
CA VAL A 506 21.69 -5.21 -22.90
C VAL A 506 22.65 -4.27 -23.63
N ARG A 507 22.94 -4.53 -24.91
CA ARG A 507 23.71 -3.57 -25.73
C ARG A 507 22.83 -2.39 -26.14
N PRO A 508 23.41 -1.21 -26.45
CA PRO A 508 22.66 -0.08 -27.00
C PRO A 508 21.77 -0.51 -28.18
N GLY A 509 20.48 -0.17 -28.12
CA GLY A 509 19.48 -0.51 -29.14
C GLY A 509 19.08 -2.00 -29.23
N GLU A 510 19.61 -2.87 -28.36
CA GLU A 510 19.22 -4.29 -28.30
C GLU A 510 17.99 -4.49 -27.42
N ILE A 511 17.11 -5.41 -27.83
CA ILE A 511 16.06 -5.94 -26.97
C ILE A 511 16.45 -7.37 -26.55
N LYS A 512 16.51 -7.60 -25.24
CA LYS A 512 16.65 -8.92 -24.63
C LYS A 512 15.30 -9.46 -24.23
N TYR A 513 15.03 -10.70 -24.60
CA TYR A 513 13.83 -11.40 -24.17
C TYR A 513 14.21 -12.59 -23.28
N ILE A 514 13.51 -12.73 -22.16
CA ILE A 514 13.75 -13.78 -21.19
C ILE A 514 12.44 -14.53 -20.95
N GLU A 515 12.49 -15.85 -21.10
CA GLU A 515 11.38 -16.74 -20.79
C GLU A 515 11.72 -17.56 -19.54
N VAL A 516 10.85 -17.53 -18.53
CA VAL A 516 10.99 -18.32 -17.30
C VAL A 516 9.86 -19.34 -17.21
N LYS A 517 10.22 -20.61 -17.01
CA LYS A 517 9.30 -21.74 -16.86
C LYS A 517 9.67 -22.59 -15.64
N GLY A 518 8.71 -22.83 -14.75
CA GLY A 518 8.88 -23.69 -13.57
C GLY A 518 7.67 -24.63 -13.38
N LYS A 519 7.86 -25.74 -12.67
CA LYS A 519 6.76 -26.69 -12.35
C LYS A 519 5.69 -26.10 -11.41
N ASN A 520 6.04 -25.06 -10.66
CA ASN A 520 5.21 -24.46 -9.61
C ASN A 520 4.89 -22.98 -9.87
N MET A 521 4.74 -22.57 -11.14
CA MET A 521 4.23 -21.23 -11.43
C MET A 521 2.78 -21.21 -10.95
N ARG A 522 2.48 -20.51 -9.85
CA ARG A 522 1.11 -20.37 -9.36
C ARG A 522 0.26 -19.79 -10.50
N HIS A 523 -0.82 -20.46 -10.85
CA HIS A 523 -1.88 -19.84 -11.63
C HIS A 523 -2.61 -18.91 -10.67
N PHE A 524 -2.59 -17.62 -10.96
CA PHE A 524 -3.43 -16.64 -10.27
C PHE A 524 -4.90 -16.95 -10.55
#